data_AF-A0A8C7YEQ7-F1
#
_entry.id   AF-A0A8C7YEQ7-F1
#
_cell.length_a   1.000
_cell.length_b   1.000
_cell.length_c   1.000
_cell.angle_alpha   90.00
_cell.angle_beta   90.00
_cell.angle_gamma   90.00
#
_symmetry.space_group_name_H-M   'P 1'
#
loop_
_entity.id
_entity.type
_entity.pdbx_description
1 polymer ?
#
loop_
_entity_poly.entity_id
_entity_poly.type
_entity_poly.pdbx_seq_one_letter_code
_entity_poly.pdbx_strand_id
1 'polypeptide(L)'
;LKPNRRVFFPTWDVCSAADCLKTFTEIKSKISKNKKEHSHIHLPIDFVVIDTVPGGQILTDNQTAQSTISRFACRIICQRNPPFSARIYAAGFDSSKNIFLGEKAAKWRMRDGQMDGLTTNGVLVMHPHNGFSQDSKPGLWREISVCGNVFALRETRSSQHREKMVESESNELVDGSLIDLCGATLLWRTAEGLALTPTIKHLEALRQELNAGRPQCPVGFNTLAFPSLRHKAVVVEKQPWVYLRCGHVHGYHGWAGRRNPADEAEHQDWECPMCRARGPYVPLWLGCEPGFYVDAEPPTHAFVPCGHVCSEKTAAYWSQIPLPHGTQACPFCIQPLSADTPCIRLIFQSPLD
;
A
#
# COMPACT_ATOMS: atom_id res chain seq x y z
N LEU A 1 33.94 -18.61 -46.99
CA LEU A 1 34.37 -17.83 -45.81
C LEU A 1 33.66 -16.48 -45.85
N LYS A 2 32.58 -16.33 -45.09
CA LYS A 2 31.72 -15.12 -45.06
C LYS A 2 32.27 -14.11 -44.05
N PRO A 3 32.26 -12.79 -44.34
CA PRO A 3 32.53 -11.77 -43.34
C PRO A 3 31.23 -11.28 -42.68
N ASN A 4 31.29 -11.23 -41.34
CA ASN A 4 30.59 -10.37 -40.38
C ASN A 4 29.23 -9.75 -40.75
N ARG A 5 28.17 -10.34 -40.17
CA ARG A 5 26.93 -9.64 -39.81
C ARG A 5 27.16 -8.85 -38.52
N ARG A 6 27.12 -7.51 -38.57
CA ARG A 6 26.74 -6.69 -37.41
C ARG A 6 25.23 -6.52 -37.46
N VAL A 7 24.51 -7.21 -36.58
CA VAL A 7 23.10 -6.93 -36.30
C VAL A 7 23.09 -6.10 -35.03
N PHE A 8 22.57 -4.88 -35.16
CA PHE A 8 22.29 -3.97 -34.05
C PHE A 8 21.30 -4.63 -33.09
N PHE A 9 21.70 -4.82 -31.84
CA PHE A 9 20.75 -5.01 -30.73
C PHE A 9 20.46 -3.62 -30.16
N PRO A 10 19.21 -3.13 -30.17
CA PRO A 10 18.88 -1.99 -29.33
C PRO A 10 18.92 -2.49 -27.88
N THR A 11 19.85 -1.93 -27.12
CA THR A 11 19.96 -2.06 -25.68
C THR A 11 18.67 -1.55 -25.04
N TRP A 12 17.98 -2.43 -24.31
CA TRP A 12 16.86 -2.04 -23.46
C TRP A 12 17.43 -1.47 -22.16
N ASP A 13 17.85 -0.20 -22.13
CA ASP A 13 18.25 0.50 -20.89
C ASP A 13 17.02 0.73 -20.00
N VAL A 14 16.65 -0.20 -19.14
CA VAL A 14 15.46 -0.09 -18.26
C VAL A 14 15.54 1.22 -17.46
N CYS A 15 14.77 2.24 -17.87
CA CYS A 15 14.55 3.42 -17.03
C CYS A 15 13.72 2.93 -15.85
N SER A 16 14.23 3.16 -14.64
CA SER A 16 13.79 2.46 -13.44
C SER A 16 12.33 2.78 -13.12
N ALA A 17 11.45 1.79 -13.30
CA ALA A 17 10.10 1.80 -12.72
C ALA A 17 10.13 1.79 -11.18
N ALA A 18 11.31 1.62 -10.58
CA ALA A 18 11.52 1.60 -9.13
C ALA A 18 11.24 2.95 -8.46
N ASP A 19 11.33 4.06 -9.19
CA ASP A 19 10.92 5.38 -8.66
C ASP A 19 9.39 5.58 -8.67
N CYS A 20 8.66 4.81 -9.49
CA CYS A 20 7.21 4.99 -9.74
C CYS A 20 6.31 3.98 -9.02
N LEU A 21 6.88 2.93 -8.41
CA LEU A 21 6.12 1.86 -7.77
C LEU A 21 6.36 1.88 -6.25
N LYS A 22 5.30 2.14 -5.48
CA LYS A 22 5.34 2.07 -4.01
C LYS A 22 4.58 0.85 -3.51
N THR A 23 5.23 0.01 -2.72
CA THR A 23 4.57 -1.04 -1.95
C THR A 23 3.81 -0.41 -0.78
N PHE A 24 2.66 -0.96 -0.43
CA PHE A 24 1.83 -0.54 0.71
C PHE A 24 2.46 -0.69 2.11
N THR A 25 3.78 -0.92 2.21
CA THR A 25 4.50 -1.14 3.48
C THR A 25 5.88 -0.47 3.54
N GLU A 26 6.17 0.51 2.69
CA GLU A 26 7.44 1.28 2.63
C GLU A 26 8.73 0.42 2.56
N ILE A 27 9.34 0.37 1.37
CA ILE A 27 10.67 -0.20 1.16
C ILE A 27 11.71 0.76 1.73
N LYS A 28 12.19 0.48 2.94
CA LYS A 28 13.53 0.90 3.34
C LYS A 28 14.54 -0.05 2.73
N SER A 29 15.15 0.39 1.63
CA SER A 29 16.40 -0.18 1.10
C SER A 29 17.47 -0.16 2.21
N LYS A 30 17.59 -1.29 2.91
CA LYS A 30 18.79 -1.68 3.64
C LYS A 30 19.52 -2.69 2.75
N ILE A 31 20.25 -2.18 1.76
CA ILE A 31 21.37 -2.95 1.18
C ILE A 31 22.44 -2.98 2.27
N SER A 32 22.26 -3.88 3.23
CA SER A 32 23.32 -4.24 4.18
C SER A 32 24.35 -5.03 3.40
N LYS A 33 25.50 -4.38 3.21
CA LYS A 33 26.80 -4.97 2.88
C LYS A 33 26.91 -6.41 3.38
N ASN A 34 26.96 -7.36 2.44
CA ASN A 34 27.86 -8.52 2.49
C ASN A 34 28.13 -9.01 1.06
N LYS A 35 29.24 -8.49 0.50
CA LYS A 35 30.15 -9.18 -0.44
C LYS A 35 30.26 -10.65 -0.03
N LYS A 36 30.20 -11.69 -0.88
CA LYS A 36 30.75 -11.95 -2.22
C LYS A 36 29.94 -13.12 -2.83
N GLU A 37 29.68 -13.10 -4.13
CA GLU A 37 30.19 -14.13 -5.05
C GLU A 37 29.87 -13.80 -6.51
N HIS A 38 30.82 -14.12 -7.37
CA HIS A 38 30.85 -13.81 -8.79
C HIS A 38 29.85 -14.66 -9.59
N SER A 39 28.96 -14.00 -10.33
CA SER A 39 28.63 -14.36 -11.72
C SER A 39 27.74 -13.26 -12.32
N HIS A 40 28.05 -12.81 -13.53
CA HIS A 40 27.17 -11.94 -14.32
C HIS A 40 25.95 -12.75 -14.76
N ILE A 41 24.97 -12.92 -13.87
CA ILE A 41 23.62 -13.39 -14.21
C ILE A 41 22.72 -12.18 -14.01
N HIS A 42 22.22 -11.62 -15.12
CA HIS A 42 21.17 -10.63 -15.06
C HIS A 42 19.95 -11.32 -14.45
N LEU A 43 19.63 -11.00 -13.19
CA LEU A 43 18.45 -11.55 -12.55
C LEU A 43 17.22 -10.98 -13.28
N PRO A 44 16.25 -11.81 -13.68
CA PRO A 44 15.08 -11.34 -14.44
C PRO A 44 14.03 -10.62 -13.57
N ILE A 45 14.32 -10.37 -12.30
CA ILE A 45 13.44 -9.69 -11.35
C ILE A 45 14.09 -8.37 -10.96
N ASP A 46 13.47 -7.25 -11.35
CA ASP A 46 13.91 -5.91 -11.00
C ASP A 46 13.45 -5.49 -9.59
N PHE A 47 12.29 -6.00 -9.16
CA PHE A 47 11.64 -5.61 -7.91
C PHE A 47 11.09 -6.83 -7.17
N VAL A 48 11.65 -7.13 -5.99
CA VAL A 48 11.25 -8.27 -5.17
C VAL A 48 10.12 -7.84 -4.22
N VAL A 49 8.99 -8.55 -4.30
CA VAL A 49 7.83 -8.35 -3.43
C VAL A 49 7.60 -9.63 -2.63
N ILE A 50 7.26 -9.48 -1.36
CA ILE A 50 6.89 -10.56 -0.45
C ILE A 50 5.46 -10.35 0.03
N ASP A 51 4.81 -11.42 0.50
CA ASP A 51 3.46 -11.35 1.04
C ASP A 51 3.39 -10.31 2.18
N THR A 52 2.33 -9.52 2.14
CA THR A 52 2.12 -8.42 3.08
C THR A 52 1.52 -8.96 4.36
N VAL A 53 2.13 -8.65 5.51
CA VAL A 53 1.62 -9.03 6.83
C VAL A 53 0.89 -7.84 7.46
N PRO A 54 -0.38 -8.01 7.88
CA PRO A 54 -1.12 -6.97 8.57
C PRO A 54 -0.43 -6.46 9.84
N GLY A 55 -0.55 -5.16 10.11
CA GLY A 55 -0.09 -4.56 11.36
C GLY A 55 1.42 -4.29 11.41
N GLY A 56 2.13 -4.39 10.29
CA GLY A 56 3.57 -4.08 10.22
C GLY A 56 4.47 -5.02 11.03
N GLN A 57 3.96 -6.20 11.39
CA GLN A 57 4.78 -7.23 12.04
C GLN A 57 5.76 -7.83 11.02
N ILE A 58 7.04 -7.87 11.39
CA ILE A 58 8.04 -8.62 10.63
C ILE A 58 7.80 -10.09 10.94
N LEU A 59 7.62 -10.93 9.91
CA LEU A 59 7.60 -12.39 10.06
C LEU A 59 8.83 -12.81 10.88
N THR A 60 8.63 -13.33 12.07
CA THR A 60 9.68 -14.08 12.76
C THR A 60 9.90 -15.38 11.98
N ASP A 61 11.15 -15.83 11.86
CA ASP A 61 11.63 -16.93 10.98
C ASP A 61 10.88 -18.29 11.10
N ASN A 62 9.87 -18.41 11.97
CA ASN A 62 9.18 -19.66 12.29
C ASN A 62 7.75 -19.80 11.73
N GLN A 63 7.25 -18.85 10.93
CA GLN A 63 5.98 -19.03 10.21
C GLN A 63 6.25 -19.28 8.72
N THR A 64 6.33 -20.55 8.33
CA THR A 64 6.34 -21.01 6.93
C THR A 64 4.96 -20.83 6.31
N ALA A 65 4.53 -19.58 6.12
CA ALA A 65 3.39 -19.28 5.26
C ALA A 65 3.82 -19.47 3.79
N GLN A 66 3.08 -20.29 3.05
CA GLN A 66 3.33 -20.48 1.62
C GLN A 66 2.91 -19.22 0.86
N SER A 67 3.88 -18.54 0.23
CA SER A 67 3.63 -17.34 -0.56
C SER A 67 2.62 -17.62 -1.67
N THR A 68 1.67 -16.70 -1.84
CA THR A 68 0.69 -16.77 -2.93
C THR A 68 1.08 -15.92 -4.14
N ILE A 69 2.14 -15.13 -4.00
CA ILE A 69 2.72 -14.28 -5.04
C ILE A 69 3.50 -15.16 -6.02
N SER A 70 3.23 -14.99 -7.31
CA SER A 70 3.99 -15.68 -8.36
C SER A 70 5.43 -15.17 -8.41
N ARG A 71 6.42 -16.07 -8.53
CA ARG A 71 7.85 -15.72 -8.61
C ARG A 71 8.17 -14.68 -9.70
N PHE A 72 7.48 -14.76 -10.83
CA PHE A 72 7.53 -13.79 -11.92
C PHE A 72 6.11 -13.27 -12.15
N ALA A 73 5.65 -12.38 -11.28
CA ALA A 73 4.23 -12.03 -11.18
C ALA A 73 3.69 -11.22 -12.37
N CYS A 74 4.38 -10.13 -12.72
CA CYS A 74 3.95 -9.21 -13.77
C CYS A 74 5.14 -8.52 -14.46
N ARG A 75 4.87 -7.82 -15.55
CA ARG A 75 5.80 -6.90 -16.22
C ARG A 75 5.15 -5.53 -16.29
N ILE A 76 5.92 -4.49 -16.02
CA ILE A 76 5.55 -3.10 -16.31
C ILE A 76 6.48 -2.61 -17.41
N ILE A 77 5.91 -2.19 -18.53
CA ILE A 77 6.65 -1.71 -19.70
C ILE A 77 6.38 -0.22 -19.88
N CYS A 78 7.39 0.59 -19.67
CA CYS A 78 7.34 2.03 -19.86
C CYS A 78 7.88 2.42 -21.25
N GLN A 79 7.20 3.35 -21.91
CA GLN A 79 7.75 3.99 -23.10
C GLN A 79 8.99 4.82 -22.72
N ARG A 80 10.02 4.78 -23.57
CA ARG A 80 11.28 5.53 -23.36
C ARG A 80 11.21 6.97 -23.84
N ASN A 81 10.21 7.28 -24.65
CA ASN A 81 9.98 8.59 -25.21
C ASN A 81 8.69 9.15 -24.63
N PRO A 82 8.55 10.48 -24.54
CA PRO A 82 7.29 11.11 -24.17
C PRO A 82 6.11 10.53 -24.97
N PRO A 83 4.97 10.24 -24.32
CA PRO A 83 4.58 10.63 -22.97
C PRO A 83 5.00 9.65 -21.85
N PHE A 84 5.92 8.72 -22.10
CA PHE A 84 6.41 7.74 -21.12
C PHE A 84 5.31 6.82 -20.53
N SER A 85 4.24 6.55 -21.27
CA SER A 85 3.13 5.69 -20.81
C SER A 85 3.65 4.36 -20.28
N ALA A 86 3.10 3.88 -19.16
CA ALA A 86 3.42 2.59 -18.57
C ALA A 86 2.27 1.60 -18.78
N ARG A 87 2.56 0.36 -19.20
CA ARG A 87 1.56 -0.69 -19.38
C ARG A 87 1.92 -1.92 -18.56
N ILE A 88 0.92 -2.57 -17.99
CA ILE A 88 1.10 -3.79 -17.19
C ILE A 88 0.67 -5.04 -17.97
N TYR A 89 1.41 -6.13 -17.75
CA TYR A 89 1.14 -7.44 -18.32
C TYR A 89 1.29 -8.49 -17.24
N ALA A 90 0.44 -9.52 -17.25
CA ALA A 90 0.61 -10.63 -16.33
C ALA A 90 1.80 -11.51 -16.73
N ALA A 91 2.34 -12.18 -15.72
CA ALA A 91 3.57 -12.98 -15.75
C ALA A 91 4.84 -12.19 -16.11
N GLY A 92 5.97 -12.69 -15.64
CA GLY A 92 7.31 -12.23 -16.03
C GLY A 92 8.11 -13.34 -16.70
N PHE A 93 9.16 -12.95 -17.41
CA PHE A 93 10.08 -13.89 -18.03
C PHE A 93 10.99 -14.51 -16.97
N ASP A 94 11.24 -15.81 -17.07
CA ASP A 94 12.26 -16.49 -16.28
C ASP A 94 13.69 -16.21 -16.83
N SER A 95 14.70 -16.82 -16.22
CA SER A 95 16.10 -16.73 -16.67
C SER A 95 16.34 -17.30 -18.07
N SER A 96 15.41 -18.12 -18.57
CA SER A 96 15.42 -18.69 -19.92
C SER A 96 14.64 -17.82 -20.91
N LYS A 97 14.16 -16.64 -20.49
CA LYS A 97 13.37 -15.69 -21.28
C LYS A 97 12.01 -16.26 -21.71
N ASN A 98 11.45 -17.16 -20.91
CA ASN A 98 10.15 -17.77 -21.16
C ASN A 98 9.11 -17.36 -20.12
N ILE A 99 7.84 -17.35 -20.52
CA ILE A 99 6.70 -17.27 -19.61
C ILE A 99 6.10 -18.67 -19.50
N PHE A 100 6.14 -19.24 -18.31
CA PHE A 100 5.49 -20.51 -18.01
C PHE A 100 4.14 -20.25 -17.36
N LEU A 101 3.07 -20.71 -18.01
CA LEU A 101 1.73 -20.75 -17.44
C LEU A 101 1.46 -22.16 -16.92
N GLY A 102 1.11 -22.27 -15.63
CA GLY A 102 0.81 -23.55 -15.01
C GLY A 102 -0.32 -24.32 -15.71
N GLU A 103 -0.41 -25.61 -15.44
CA GLU A 103 -1.41 -26.48 -16.07
C GLU A 103 -2.84 -25.95 -15.90
N LYS A 104 -3.17 -25.45 -14.70
CA LYS A 104 -4.47 -24.86 -14.34
C LYS A 104 -4.69 -23.44 -14.85
N ALA A 105 -3.69 -22.80 -15.46
CA ALA A 105 -3.85 -21.46 -16.02
C ALA A 105 -4.80 -21.48 -17.22
N ALA A 106 -5.66 -20.45 -17.34
CA ALA A 106 -6.51 -20.27 -18.52
C ALA A 106 -5.63 -19.88 -19.71
N LYS A 107 -5.78 -20.56 -20.86
CA LYS A 107 -4.99 -20.33 -22.09
C LYS A 107 -5.91 -20.43 -23.29
N TRP A 108 -5.74 -19.57 -24.28
CA TRP A 108 -6.56 -19.61 -25.49
C TRP A 108 -5.83 -19.04 -26.70
N ARG A 109 -6.33 -19.41 -27.88
CA ARG A 109 -5.91 -18.82 -29.14
C ARG A 109 -6.73 -17.57 -29.42
N MET A 110 -6.07 -16.46 -29.69
CA MET A 110 -6.64 -15.19 -30.11
C MET A 110 -7.03 -15.22 -31.60
N ARG A 111 -7.77 -14.19 -32.07
CA ARG A 111 -8.25 -14.11 -33.46
C ARG A 111 -7.12 -14.02 -34.49
N ASP A 112 -6.01 -13.43 -34.12
CA ASP A 112 -4.78 -13.33 -34.94
C ASP A 112 -3.94 -14.61 -34.94
N GLY A 113 -4.40 -15.65 -34.26
CA GLY A 113 -3.72 -16.94 -34.14
C GLY A 113 -2.67 -17.01 -33.02
N GLN A 114 -2.38 -15.92 -32.33
CA GLN A 114 -1.46 -15.91 -31.18
C GLN A 114 -2.10 -16.56 -29.95
N MET A 115 -1.28 -16.93 -28.97
CA MET A 115 -1.75 -17.48 -27.70
C MET A 115 -1.73 -16.39 -26.63
N ASP A 116 -2.80 -16.33 -25.84
CA ASP A 116 -2.87 -15.53 -24.61
C ASP A 116 -3.31 -16.42 -23.44
N GLY A 117 -3.15 -15.92 -22.23
CA GLY A 117 -3.53 -16.63 -21.03
C GLY A 117 -3.61 -15.73 -19.81
N LEU A 118 -4.21 -16.25 -18.76
CA LEU A 118 -4.21 -15.65 -17.43
C LEU A 118 -3.31 -16.48 -16.51
N THR A 119 -2.58 -15.83 -15.60
CA THR A 119 -1.82 -16.55 -14.57
C THR A 119 -2.78 -17.28 -13.62
N THR A 120 -2.29 -18.30 -12.91
CA THR A 120 -3.13 -19.10 -12.02
C THR A 120 -3.91 -18.22 -11.04
N ASN A 121 -3.24 -17.33 -10.30
CA ASN A 121 -3.88 -16.48 -9.29
C ASN A 121 -4.31 -15.10 -9.82
N GLY A 122 -4.00 -14.78 -11.09
CA GLY A 122 -4.31 -13.50 -11.72
C GLY A 122 -3.42 -12.35 -11.24
N VAL A 123 -3.26 -11.35 -12.11
CA VAL A 123 -2.74 -10.01 -11.78
C VAL A 123 -3.92 -9.05 -11.93
N LEU A 124 -4.33 -8.44 -10.83
CA LEU A 124 -5.51 -7.58 -10.82
C LEU A 124 -5.10 -6.12 -10.79
N VAL A 125 -5.84 -5.26 -11.49
CA VAL A 125 -5.58 -3.82 -11.54
C VAL A 125 -6.87 -3.06 -11.31
N MET A 126 -6.80 -2.00 -10.51
CA MET A 126 -7.88 -1.03 -10.34
C MET A 126 -7.35 0.36 -10.62
N HIS A 127 -8.00 1.07 -11.54
CA HIS A 127 -7.71 2.47 -11.83
C HIS A 127 -8.68 3.36 -11.06
N PRO A 128 -8.23 4.36 -10.29
CA PRO A 128 -9.14 5.29 -9.66
C PRO A 128 -9.83 6.16 -10.72
N HIS A 129 -11.10 6.48 -10.49
CA HIS A 129 -11.81 7.47 -11.29
C HIS A 129 -11.33 8.87 -10.91
N ASN A 130 -11.17 9.74 -11.92
CA ASN A 130 -10.68 11.12 -11.77
C ASN A 130 -9.23 11.23 -11.25
N GLY A 131 -8.37 10.24 -11.53
CA GLY A 131 -6.96 10.25 -11.13
C GLY A 131 -6.75 9.93 -9.66
N PHE A 132 -5.61 10.33 -9.08
CA PHE A 132 -5.29 10.16 -7.65
C PHE A 132 -5.23 11.51 -6.94
N SER A 133 -6.38 11.95 -6.44
CA SER A 133 -6.60 13.25 -5.83
C SER A 133 -7.72 13.16 -4.79
N GLN A 134 -7.97 14.26 -4.10
CA GLN A 134 -9.01 14.35 -3.09
C GLN A 134 -10.44 14.01 -3.57
N ASP A 135 -10.71 14.13 -4.87
CA ASP A 135 -12.03 13.88 -5.47
C ASP A 135 -12.13 12.49 -6.13
N SER A 136 -11.09 11.66 -5.93
CA SER A 136 -10.99 10.34 -6.52
C SER A 136 -11.99 9.36 -5.93
N LYS A 137 -12.47 8.45 -6.79
CA LYS A 137 -13.33 7.34 -6.39
C LYS A 137 -12.68 6.01 -6.79
N PRO A 138 -12.87 4.93 -6.02
CA PRO A 138 -12.41 3.61 -6.44
C PRO A 138 -13.02 3.23 -7.79
N GLY A 139 -12.20 2.62 -8.65
CA GLY A 139 -12.67 2.01 -9.88
C GLY A 139 -13.07 0.55 -9.68
N LEU A 140 -13.26 -0.14 -10.81
CA LEU A 140 -13.47 -1.58 -10.82
C LEU A 140 -12.13 -2.30 -10.93
N TRP A 141 -12.01 -3.41 -10.21
CA TRP A 141 -10.92 -4.35 -10.42
C TRP A 141 -11.09 -5.09 -11.74
N ARG A 142 -9.98 -5.24 -12.45
CA ARG A 142 -9.87 -6.00 -13.70
C ARG A 142 -8.73 -6.97 -13.60
N GLU A 143 -8.84 -8.06 -14.35
CA GLU A 143 -7.75 -9.01 -14.51
C GLU A 143 -6.99 -8.74 -15.81
N ILE A 144 -5.67 -8.71 -15.73
CA ILE A 144 -4.77 -8.46 -16.87
C ILE A 144 -4.22 -9.79 -17.39
N SER A 145 -4.23 -9.98 -18.71
CA SER A 145 -3.66 -11.17 -19.34
C SER A 145 -2.15 -11.05 -19.60
N VAL A 146 -1.54 -12.16 -20.02
CA VAL A 146 -0.12 -12.20 -20.42
C VAL A 146 0.16 -11.28 -21.60
N CYS A 147 -0.78 -11.17 -22.54
CA CYS A 147 -0.70 -10.24 -23.68
C CYS A 147 -1.24 -8.84 -23.37
N GLY A 148 -1.71 -8.57 -22.14
CA GLY A 148 -2.15 -7.24 -21.70
C GLY A 148 -3.60 -6.92 -22.05
N ASN A 149 -4.42 -7.92 -22.38
CA ASN A 149 -5.86 -7.74 -22.53
C ASN A 149 -6.53 -7.62 -21.17
N VAL A 150 -7.62 -6.84 -21.11
CA VAL A 150 -8.36 -6.54 -19.87
C VAL A 150 -9.61 -7.40 -19.78
N PHE A 151 -9.80 -8.05 -18.63
CA PHE A 151 -10.93 -8.93 -18.35
C PHE A 151 -11.67 -8.52 -17.07
N ALA A 152 -12.97 -8.82 -17.01
CA ALA A 152 -13.68 -8.78 -15.73
C ALA A 152 -13.09 -9.81 -14.74
N LEU A 153 -13.31 -9.60 -13.44
CA LEU A 153 -12.85 -10.54 -12.43
C LEU A 153 -13.59 -11.87 -12.52
N ARG A 154 -12.84 -12.97 -12.43
CA ARG A 154 -13.40 -14.31 -12.22
C ARG A 154 -14.27 -14.34 -10.97
N GLU A 155 -15.31 -15.17 -10.98
CA GLU A 155 -16.15 -15.40 -9.79
C GLU A 155 -15.33 -15.87 -8.58
N THR A 156 -14.34 -16.73 -8.84
CA THR A 156 -13.42 -17.24 -7.82
C THR A 156 -11.99 -17.10 -8.30
N ARG A 157 -11.11 -16.63 -7.40
CA ARG A 157 -9.68 -16.57 -7.67
C ARG A 157 -9.18 -17.97 -8.06
N SER A 158 -8.34 -18.02 -9.08
CA SER A 158 -7.77 -19.26 -9.61
C SER A 158 -8.72 -20.20 -10.36
N SER A 159 -9.94 -19.75 -10.66
CA SER A 159 -10.82 -20.41 -11.65
C SER A 159 -10.13 -20.55 -13.00
N GLN A 160 -10.33 -21.67 -13.70
CA GLN A 160 -9.76 -21.87 -15.05
C GLN A 160 -10.54 -21.13 -16.14
N HIS A 161 -11.70 -20.55 -15.78
CA HIS A 161 -12.54 -19.79 -16.70
C HIS A 161 -12.10 -18.34 -16.72
N ARG A 162 -11.94 -17.79 -17.93
CA ARG A 162 -11.81 -16.34 -18.14
C ARG A 162 -13.20 -15.75 -18.26
N GLU A 163 -13.36 -14.54 -17.75
CA GLU A 163 -14.58 -13.77 -17.95
C GLU A 163 -14.58 -13.04 -19.29
N LYS A 164 -15.60 -12.20 -19.49
CA LYS A 164 -15.71 -11.32 -20.66
C LYS A 164 -14.53 -10.33 -20.72
N MET A 165 -13.93 -10.23 -21.91
CA MET A 165 -12.96 -9.19 -22.23
C MET A 165 -13.63 -7.81 -22.27
N VAL A 166 -12.98 -6.81 -21.69
CA VAL A 166 -13.49 -5.44 -21.60
C VAL A 166 -12.71 -4.57 -22.59
N GLU A 167 -13.16 -4.55 -23.85
CA GLU A 167 -12.48 -3.86 -24.96
C GLU A 167 -12.40 -2.33 -24.79
N SER A 168 -13.27 -1.76 -23.96
CA SER A 168 -13.29 -0.32 -23.66
C SER A 168 -12.21 0.12 -22.67
N GLU A 169 -11.52 -0.81 -22.02
CA GLU A 169 -10.51 -0.53 -20.99
C GLU A 169 -9.10 -0.93 -21.47
N SER A 170 -8.09 -0.34 -20.86
CA SER A 170 -6.68 -0.47 -21.26
C SER A 170 -5.83 -0.99 -20.10
N ASN A 171 -4.71 -1.64 -20.41
CA ASN A 171 -3.70 -2.03 -19.43
C ASN A 171 -2.68 -0.92 -19.13
N GLU A 172 -2.97 0.32 -19.53
CA GLU A 172 -2.15 1.49 -19.24
C GLU A 172 -2.34 1.94 -17.79
N LEU A 173 -1.24 2.01 -17.04
CA LEU A 173 -1.25 2.43 -15.64
C LEU A 173 -1.36 3.96 -15.56
N VAL A 174 -2.41 4.43 -14.88
CA VAL A 174 -2.64 5.84 -14.55
C VAL A 174 -2.23 6.14 -13.11
N ASP A 175 -1.98 7.40 -12.76
CA ASP A 175 -1.63 7.78 -11.39
C ASP A 175 -2.66 7.24 -10.39
N GLY A 176 -2.20 6.54 -9.36
CA GLY A 176 -3.03 5.92 -8.35
C GLY A 176 -3.54 4.52 -8.65
N SER A 177 -3.12 3.91 -9.77
CA SER A 177 -3.51 2.53 -10.09
C SER A 177 -3.06 1.57 -8.99
N LEU A 178 -3.95 0.70 -8.53
CA LEU A 178 -3.64 -0.39 -7.61
C LEU A 178 -3.39 -1.67 -8.39
N ILE A 179 -2.36 -2.43 -7.99
CA ILE A 179 -1.98 -3.69 -8.62
C ILE A 179 -1.96 -4.76 -7.54
N ASP A 180 -2.85 -5.75 -7.62
CA ASP A 180 -2.88 -6.90 -6.72
C ASP A 180 -2.14 -8.10 -7.33
N LEU A 181 -1.16 -8.60 -6.59
CA LEU A 181 -0.29 -9.71 -6.99
C LEU A 181 -0.57 -11.01 -6.21
N CYS A 182 -1.75 -11.13 -5.61
CA CYS A 182 -2.13 -12.28 -4.76
C CYS A 182 -1.18 -12.42 -3.57
N GLY A 183 -1.26 -11.51 -2.61
CA GLY A 183 -0.43 -11.52 -1.39
C GLY A 183 0.20 -10.16 -1.10
N ALA A 184 0.33 -9.32 -2.12
CA ALA A 184 0.68 -7.92 -1.96
C ALA A 184 -0.11 -7.06 -2.95
N THR A 185 -0.50 -5.87 -2.50
CA THR A 185 -1.02 -4.82 -3.36
C THR A 185 0.06 -3.75 -3.51
N LEU A 186 0.18 -3.18 -4.70
CA LEU A 186 1.11 -2.12 -5.05
C LEU A 186 0.32 -0.88 -5.47
N LEU A 187 0.86 0.30 -5.16
CA LEU A 187 0.37 1.58 -5.67
C LEU A 187 1.31 2.07 -6.76
N TRP A 188 0.79 2.24 -7.96
CA TRP A 188 1.49 2.94 -9.04
C TRP A 188 1.30 4.45 -8.89
N ARG A 189 2.41 5.18 -8.86
CA ARG A 189 2.42 6.64 -8.94
C ARG A 189 3.22 7.08 -10.16
N THR A 190 2.63 7.95 -10.96
CA THR A 190 3.33 8.64 -12.04
C THR A 190 4.35 9.63 -11.46
N ALA A 191 5.36 9.99 -12.26
CA ALA A 191 6.34 10.99 -11.85
C ALA A 191 5.67 12.35 -11.57
N GLU A 192 4.71 12.74 -12.40
CA GLU A 192 3.90 13.94 -12.24
C GLU A 192 3.06 13.88 -10.97
N GLY A 193 2.41 12.74 -10.71
CA GLY A 193 1.64 12.50 -9.49
C GLY A 193 2.49 12.61 -8.23
N LEU A 194 3.67 11.99 -8.21
CA LEU A 194 4.63 12.09 -7.09
C LEU A 194 5.09 13.52 -6.86
N ALA A 195 5.32 14.30 -7.92
CA ALA A 195 5.71 15.71 -7.80
C ALA A 195 4.64 16.57 -7.12
N LEU A 196 3.37 16.17 -7.17
CA LEU A 196 2.23 16.84 -6.53
C LEU A 196 1.92 16.31 -5.12
N THR A 197 2.53 15.19 -4.70
CA THR A 197 2.33 14.67 -3.33
C THR A 197 2.96 15.59 -2.27
N PRO A 198 2.41 15.60 -1.04
CA PRO A 198 3.08 16.29 0.06
C PRO A 198 4.51 15.76 0.22
N THR A 199 5.46 16.63 0.59
CA THR A 199 6.83 16.19 0.87
C THR A 199 6.95 15.69 2.32
N ILE A 200 7.99 14.91 2.62
CA ILE A 200 8.31 14.54 4.02
C ILE A 200 8.51 15.79 4.90
N LYS A 201 9.07 16.88 4.34
CA LYS A 201 9.22 18.16 5.05
C LYS A 201 7.85 18.78 5.37
N HIS A 202 6.90 18.69 4.44
CA HIS A 202 5.52 19.15 4.65
C HIS A 202 4.83 18.37 5.77
N LEU A 203 4.89 17.04 5.75
CA LEU A 203 4.31 16.20 6.80
C LEU A 203 4.94 16.49 8.18
N GLU A 204 6.25 16.73 8.22
CA GLU A 204 6.96 17.12 9.44
C GLU A 204 6.55 18.53 9.92
N ALA A 205 6.27 19.47 9.02
CA ALA A 205 5.75 20.80 9.36
C ALA A 205 4.34 20.71 9.97
N LEU A 206 3.43 19.92 9.37
CA LEU A 206 2.10 19.67 9.93
C LEU A 206 2.17 19.03 11.32
N ARG A 207 3.13 18.11 11.54
CA ARG A 207 3.41 17.56 12.88
C ARG A 207 3.83 18.64 13.87
N GLN A 208 4.74 19.53 13.46
CA GLN A 208 5.22 20.62 14.31
C GLN A 208 4.09 21.59 14.66
N GLU A 209 3.22 21.91 13.71
CA GLU A 209 2.04 22.75 13.92
C GLU A 209 1.07 22.12 14.94
N LEU A 210 0.74 20.84 14.79
CA LEU A 210 -0.05 20.11 15.79
C LEU A 210 0.55 20.19 17.19
N ASN A 211 1.86 19.96 17.31
CA ASN A 211 2.55 20.02 18.60
C ASN A 211 2.64 21.44 19.15
N ALA A 212 2.77 22.45 18.29
CA ALA A 212 2.76 23.86 18.67
C ALA A 212 1.39 24.30 19.21
N GLY A 213 0.30 23.63 18.80
CA GLY A 213 -1.02 23.75 19.41
C GLY A 213 -1.09 23.25 20.86
N ARG A 214 -0.03 22.62 21.38
CA ARG A 214 0.11 22.11 22.76
C ARG A 214 -1.14 21.34 23.22
N PRO A 215 -1.55 20.27 22.51
CA PRO A 215 -2.71 19.49 22.90
C PRO A 215 -2.55 18.95 24.31
N GLN A 216 -3.59 19.04 25.15
CA GLN A 216 -3.54 18.60 26.54
C GLN A 216 -4.19 17.23 26.72
N CYS A 217 -3.62 16.41 27.62
CA CYS A 217 -4.32 15.24 28.15
C CYS A 217 -5.40 15.72 29.14
N PRO A 218 -6.70 15.44 28.89
CA PRO A 218 -7.77 15.92 29.78
C PRO A 218 -7.67 15.41 31.22
N VAL A 219 -7.06 14.24 31.42
CA VAL A 219 -6.97 13.58 32.74
C VAL A 219 -5.57 13.72 33.35
N GLY A 220 -4.53 13.63 32.52
CA GLY A 220 -3.14 13.68 32.98
C GLY A 220 -2.59 15.10 33.11
N PHE A 221 -3.29 16.11 32.58
CA PHE A 221 -2.88 17.53 32.57
C PHE A 221 -1.47 17.77 32.01
N ASN A 222 -0.98 16.84 31.19
CA ASN A 222 0.29 16.94 30.50
C ASN A 222 0.06 17.29 29.03
N THR A 223 0.97 18.10 28.47
CA THR A 223 1.00 18.40 27.04
C THR A 223 1.44 17.16 26.27
N LEU A 224 0.69 16.82 25.24
CA LEU A 224 0.93 15.71 24.32
C LEU A 224 1.77 16.18 23.13
N ALA A 225 2.53 15.25 22.55
CA ALA A 225 3.32 15.55 21.37
C ALA A 225 3.48 14.31 20.49
N PHE A 226 3.19 14.45 19.20
CA PHE A 226 3.49 13.42 18.21
C PHE A 226 5.01 13.23 18.06
N PRO A 227 5.51 11.99 18.04
CA PRO A 227 6.91 11.70 17.76
C PRO A 227 7.26 12.06 16.31
N SER A 228 8.55 12.28 16.02
CA SER A 228 9.00 12.50 14.64
C SER A 228 8.68 11.29 13.76
N LEU A 229 8.36 11.53 12.48
CA LEU A 229 8.04 10.51 11.48
C LEU A 229 9.14 9.44 11.29
N ARG A 230 10.36 9.70 11.76
CA ARG A 230 11.48 8.74 11.70
C ARG A 230 11.42 7.66 12.78
N HIS A 231 10.64 7.85 13.85
CA HIS A 231 10.48 6.86 14.91
C HIS A 231 9.57 5.72 14.44
N LYS A 232 10.12 4.51 14.40
CA LYS A 232 9.36 3.31 14.07
C LYS A 232 8.69 2.75 15.33
N ALA A 233 7.36 2.76 15.37
CA ALA A 233 6.49 1.92 16.22
C ALA A 233 6.83 1.75 17.71
N VAL A 234 7.69 2.61 18.28
CA VAL A 234 8.00 2.64 19.72
C VAL A 234 7.21 3.77 20.33
N VAL A 235 6.31 3.43 21.26
CA VAL A 235 5.50 4.42 21.97
C VAL A 235 6.42 5.26 22.85
N VAL A 236 6.35 6.58 22.69
CA VAL A 236 7.13 7.52 23.50
C VAL A 236 6.30 8.14 24.61
N GLU A 237 6.98 8.64 25.64
CA GLU A 237 6.33 9.41 26.71
C GLU A 237 5.58 10.62 26.10
N LYS A 238 4.35 10.86 26.56
CA LYS A 238 3.45 11.94 26.08
C LYS A 238 2.94 11.79 24.64
N GLN A 239 3.15 10.65 23.99
CA GLN A 239 2.51 10.37 22.71
C GLN A 239 0.97 10.44 22.86
N PRO A 240 0.25 11.03 21.89
CA PRO A 240 -1.20 10.98 21.84
C PRO A 240 -1.73 9.55 21.68
N TRP A 241 -2.77 9.23 22.44
CA TRP A 241 -3.58 8.03 22.33
C TRP A 241 -5.03 8.42 22.10
N VAL A 242 -5.82 7.56 21.48
CA VAL A 242 -7.20 7.87 21.10
C VAL A 242 -8.17 6.77 21.52
N TYR A 243 -9.36 7.18 21.95
CA TYR A 243 -10.51 6.30 22.04
C TYR A 243 -11.20 6.22 20.69
N LEU A 244 -10.99 5.13 19.93
CA LEU A 244 -11.42 5.02 18.54
C LEU A 244 -12.94 4.95 18.35
N ARG A 245 -13.72 4.80 19.43
CA ARG A 245 -15.19 4.88 19.37
C ARG A 245 -15.72 6.32 19.34
N CYS A 246 -14.95 7.30 19.83
CA CYS A 246 -15.42 8.68 19.99
C CYS A 246 -14.44 9.76 19.53
N GLY A 247 -13.18 9.41 19.23
CA GLY A 247 -12.18 10.34 18.69
C GLY A 247 -11.47 11.19 19.75
N HIS A 248 -11.86 11.10 21.03
CA HIS A 248 -11.19 11.85 22.10
C HIS A 248 -9.73 11.40 22.26
N VAL A 249 -8.83 12.38 22.22
CA VAL A 249 -7.39 12.18 22.36
C VAL A 249 -6.94 12.44 23.79
N HIS A 250 -6.15 11.51 24.32
CA HIS A 250 -5.59 11.50 25.66
C HIS A 250 -4.08 11.19 25.60
N GLY A 251 -3.39 11.36 26.73
CA GLY A 251 -2.12 10.68 26.95
C GLY A 251 -2.36 9.30 27.55
N TYR A 252 -1.41 8.38 27.36
CA TYR A 252 -1.47 7.05 27.96
C TYR A 252 -1.75 7.14 29.47
N HIS A 253 -2.72 6.36 29.95
CA HIS A 253 -3.05 6.26 31.36
C HIS A 253 -3.52 4.82 31.67
N GLY A 254 -2.83 4.16 32.59
CA GLY A 254 -3.09 2.77 32.97
C GLY A 254 -4.26 2.63 33.95
N TRP A 255 -5.46 3.08 33.58
CA TRP A 255 -6.68 2.95 34.39
C TRP A 255 -7.13 1.48 34.48
N ALA A 256 -6.41 0.68 35.27
CA ALA A 256 -6.82 -0.63 35.81
C ALA A 256 -5.72 -1.27 36.71
N GLY A 257 -4.76 -0.50 37.23
CA GLY A 257 -3.60 -1.06 37.94
C GLY A 257 -2.60 -1.77 37.03
N ARG A 258 -2.74 -1.61 35.70
CA ARG A 258 -1.90 -2.20 34.66
C ARG A 258 -0.82 -1.21 34.24
N ARG A 259 0.43 -1.69 34.19
CA ARG A 259 1.62 -0.82 34.09
C ARG A 259 2.31 -0.86 32.73
N ASN A 260 1.97 -1.79 31.84
CA ASN A 260 2.75 -2.04 30.63
C ASN A 260 1.86 -2.10 29.37
N PRO A 261 2.07 -1.21 28.37
CA PRO A 261 1.33 -1.19 27.11
C PRO A 261 1.39 -2.49 26.29
N ALA A 262 2.41 -3.33 26.52
CA ALA A 262 2.61 -4.59 25.79
C ALA A 262 1.67 -5.73 26.25
N ASP A 263 1.18 -5.67 27.49
CA ASP A 263 0.37 -6.75 28.11
C ASP A 263 -1.15 -6.57 27.88
N GLU A 264 -1.57 -5.54 27.12
CA GLU A 264 -2.97 -5.08 27.05
C GLU A 264 -3.64 -5.31 25.69
N ALA A 265 -2.95 -5.93 24.73
CA ALA A 265 -3.48 -6.21 23.37
C ALA A 265 -4.74 -7.09 23.35
N GLU A 266 -5.07 -7.74 24.48
CA GLU A 266 -6.28 -8.56 24.64
C GLU A 266 -7.53 -7.79 25.12
N HIS A 267 -7.41 -6.55 25.59
CA HIS A 267 -8.56 -5.80 26.15
C HIS A 267 -8.89 -4.56 25.32
N GLN A 268 -9.91 -4.72 24.46
CA GLN A 268 -10.32 -3.74 23.45
C GLN A 268 -11.46 -2.81 23.88
N ASP A 269 -11.84 -2.81 25.17
CA ASP A 269 -13.06 -2.16 25.64
C ASP A 269 -12.78 -1.18 26.78
N TRP A 270 -12.08 -0.10 26.46
CA TRP A 270 -11.76 0.99 27.39
C TRP A 270 -12.86 2.04 27.42
N GLU A 271 -13.21 2.53 28.60
CA GLU A 271 -14.19 3.61 28.75
C GLU A 271 -13.52 4.99 28.62
N CYS A 272 -14.02 5.80 27.69
CA CYS A 272 -13.55 7.18 27.51
C CYS A 272 -13.93 8.04 28.72
N PRO A 273 -12.97 8.68 29.41
CA PRO A 273 -13.25 9.51 30.60
C PRO A 273 -14.16 10.72 30.30
N MET A 274 -14.15 11.19 29.05
CA MET A 274 -14.88 12.39 28.64
C MET A 274 -16.35 12.11 28.34
N CYS A 275 -16.66 10.99 27.67
CA CYS A 275 -18.00 10.70 27.17
C CYS A 275 -18.54 9.31 27.49
N ARG A 276 -17.78 8.49 28.22
CA ARG A 276 -18.10 7.11 28.62
C ARG A 276 -18.32 6.12 27.47
N ALA A 277 -17.99 6.50 26.23
CA ALA A 277 -17.97 5.58 25.11
C ALA A 277 -16.92 4.48 25.34
N ARG A 278 -17.29 3.23 25.12
CA ARG A 278 -16.40 2.08 25.31
C ARG A 278 -15.86 1.59 23.97
N GLY A 279 -14.57 1.28 23.91
CA GLY A 279 -13.94 0.72 22.71
C GLY A 279 -12.42 0.78 22.73
N PRO A 280 -11.78 0.56 21.56
CA PRO A 280 -10.32 0.47 21.48
C PRO A 280 -9.65 1.78 21.88
N TYR A 281 -8.60 1.65 22.70
CA TYR A 281 -7.73 2.73 23.12
C TYR A 281 -6.31 2.45 22.63
N VAL A 282 -5.82 3.24 21.67
CA VAL A 282 -4.59 2.93 20.93
C VAL A 282 -3.68 4.15 20.79
N PRO A 283 -2.36 3.98 20.65
CA PRO A 283 -1.46 5.06 20.31
C PRO A 283 -1.72 5.59 18.89
N LEU A 284 -1.55 6.89 18.70
CA LEU A 284 -1.66 7.54 17.40
C LEU A 284 -0.31 7.63 16.67
N TRP A 285 -0.32 7.43 15.36
CA TRP A 285 0.87 7.50 14.50
C TRP A 285 0.58 8.32 13.25
N LEU A 286 1.32 9.38 12.98
CA LEU A 286 1.16 10.09 11.70
C LEU A 286 1.59 9.18 10.53
N GLY A 287 0.78 9.13 9.47
CA GLY A 287 1.09 8.41 8.25
C GLY A 287 2.37 8.95 7.60
N CYS A 288 3.39 8.11 7.49
CA CYS A 288 4.74 8.56 7.11
C CYS A 288 5.05 8.49 5.62
N GLU A 289 4.26 7.78 4.83
CA GLU A 289 4.48 7.58 3.39
C GLU A 289 3.67 8.61 2.57
N PRO A 290 4.32 9.65 2.00
CA PRO A 290 3.60 10.72 1.32
C PRO A 290 2.92 10.27 0.03
N GLY A 291 3.38 9.17 -0.59
CA GLY A 291 2.76 8.62 -1.80
C GLY A 291 1.31 8.15 -1.61
N PHE A 292 0.86 7.96 -0.37
CA PHE A 292 -0.51 7.56 -0.05
C PHE A 292 -1.46 8.74 0.16
N TYR A 293 -0.96 9.97 0.22
CA TYR A 293 -1.80 11.14 0.43
C TYR A 293 -2.42 11.62 -0.88
N VAL A 294 -3.70 11.96 -0.81
CA VAL A 294 -4.48 12.53 -1.93
C VAL A 294 -4.62 14.05 -1.84
N ASP A 295 -4.16 14.64 -0.73
CA ASP A 295 -4.10 16.07 -0.45
C ASP A 295 -2.88 16.40 0.43
N ALA A 296 -2.75 17.65 0.85
CA ALA A 296 -1.70 18.13 1.74
C ALA A 296 -2.28 18.75 3.04
N GLU A 297 -3.50 18.36 3.41
CA GLU A 297 -4.27 18.99 4.49
C GLU A 297 -3.85 18.49 5.89
N PRO A 298 -4.22 19.21 6.97
CA PRO A 298 -3.88 18.82 8.34
C PRO A 298 -4.36 17.42 8.74
N PRO A 299 -3.57 16.68 9.54
CA PRO A 299 -3.88 15.31 9.95
C PRO A 299 -4.91 15.27 11.08
N THR A 300 -6.19 15.25 10.69
CA THR A 300 -7.35 15.38 11.58
C THR A 300 -8.08 14.06 11.85
N HIS A 301 -7.77 12.99 11.12
CA HIS A 301 -8.51 11.73 11.18
C HIS A 301 -7.57 10.54 11.39
N ALA A 302 -8.04 9.53 12.12
CA ALA A 302 -7.32 8.28 12.34
C ALA A 302 -8.07 7.08 11.76
N PHE A 303 -7.33 6.13 11.18
CA PHE A 303 -7.86 4.83 10.76
C PHE A 303 -8.17 3.94 11.98
N VAL A 304 -9.26 3.20 11.89
CA VAL A 304 -9.72 2.26 12.93
C VAL A 304 -9.49 0.83 12.43
N PRO A 305 -8.82 -0.06 13.20
CA PRO A 305 -8.46 0.10 14.60
C PRO A 305 -7.01 0.56 14.85
N CYS A 306 -6.23 0.89 13.82
CA CYS A 306 -4.78 0.98 13.96
C CYS A 306 -4.24 2.33 14.45
N GLY A 307 -5.05 3.39 14.49
CA GLY A 307 -4.63 4.71 14.99
C GLY A 307 -3.68 5.48 14.07
N HIS A 308 -3.51 5.06 12.80
CA HIS A 308 -2.75 5.84 11.83
C HIS A 308 -3.51 7.10 11.43
N VAL A 309 -2.85 8.25 11.54
CA VAL A 309 -3.43 9.58 11.37
C VAL A 309 -3.03 10.18 10.02
N CYS A 310 -4.00 10.73 9.31
CA CYS A 310 -3.81 11.48 8.08
C CYS A 310 -4.94 12.53 7.93
N SER A 311 -5.00 13.21 6.78
CA SER A 311 -6.08 14.15 6.49
C SER A 311 -7.42 13.42 6.31
N GLU A 312 -8.52 14.16 6.45
CA GLU A 312 -9.87 13.64 6.27
C GLU A 312 -10.05 12.97 4.90
N LYS A 313 -9.62 13.62 3.81
CA LYS A 313 -9.87 13.11 2.45
C LYS A 313 -8.98 11.91 2.14
N THR A 314 -7.75 11.89 2.66
CA THR A 314 -6.90 10.68 2.59
C THR A 314 -7.53 9.52 3.34
N ALA A 315 -8.03 9.73 4.56
CA ALA A 315 -8.71 8.70 5.33
C ALA A 315 -9.97 8.19 4.60
N ALA A 316 -10.79 9.11 4.09
CA ALA A 316 -12.02 8.78 3.38
C ALA A 316 -11.75 8.01 2.08
N TYR A 317 -10.74 8.39 1.30
CA TYR A 317 -10.37 7.71 0.05
C TYR A 317 -10.00 6.24 0.32
N TRP A 318 -9.04 5.99 1.22
CA TRP A 318 -8.56 4.64 1.51
C TRP A 318 -9.60 3.76 2.21
N SER A 319 -10.50 4.38 3.00
CA SER A 319 -11.65 3.70 3.61
C SER A 319 -12.72 3.29 2.61
N GLN A 320 -12.60 3.65 1.33
CA GLN A 320 -13.55 3.24 0.29
C GLN A 320 -12.97 2.24 -0.69
N ILE A 321 -11.66 1.96 -0.63
CA ILE A 321 -11.00 1.07 -1.59
C ILE A 321 -11.33 -0.40 -1.28
N PRO A 322 -12.08 -1.10 -2.14
CA PRO A 322 -12.29 -2.52 -1.96
C PRO A 322 -10.99 -3.26 -2.32
N LEU A 323 -10.41 -4.03 -1.41
CA LEU A 323 -9.30 -4.91 -1.78
C LEU A 323 -9.84 -6.21 -2.40
N PRO A 324 -9.17 -6.80 -3.40
CA PRO A 324 -9.63 -8.05 -4.00
C PRO A 324 -9.68 -9.16 -2.94
N HIS A 325 -10.87 -9.69 -2.69
CA HIS A 325 -11.09 -10.78 -1.72
C HIS A 325 -10.75 -10.43 -0.26
N GLY A 326 -10.65 -9.14 0.08
CA GLY A 326 -10.30 -8.66 1.43
C GLY A 326 -11.15 -7.47 1.87
N THR A 327 -11.03 -7.10 3.13
CA THR A 327 -11.58 -5.85 3.66
C THR A 327 -10.70 -4.67 3.27
N GLN A 328 -11.25 -3.46 3.34
CA GLN A 328 -10.44 -2.23 3.23
C GLN A 328 -9.31 -2.29 4.28
N ALA A 329 -8.15 -1.72 3.96
CA ALA A 329 -7.01 -1.73 4.86
C ALA A 329 -6.38 -0.35 4.98
N CYS A 330 -5.80 -0.07 6.14
CA CYS A 330 -4.99 1.12 6.33
C CYS A 330 -3.80 1.10 5.35
N PRO A 331 -3.58 2.15 4.54
CA PRO A 331 -2.51 2.14 3.54
C PRO A 331 -1.11 2.14 4.17
N PHE A 332 -0.97 2.53 5.45
CA PHE A 332 0.32 2.66 6.13
C PHE A 332 0.79 1.38 6.84
N CYS A 333 -0.14 0.50 7.25
CA CYS A 333 0.20 -0.70 8.00
C CYS A 333 -0.56 -1.96 7.59
N ILE A 334 -1.50 -1.84 6.66
CA ILE A 334 -2.28 -2.95 6.10
C ILE A 334 -3.13 -3.69 7.14
N GLN A 335 -3.36 -3.05 8.29
CA GLN A 335 -4.38 -3.50 9.22
C GLN A 335 -5.76 -3.38 8.54
N PRO A 336 -6.57 -4.45 8.54
CA PRO A 336 -7.98 -4.39 8.16
C PRO A 336 -8.71 -3.27 8.89
N LEU A 337 -9.45 -2.45 8.14
CA LEU A 337 -10.27 -1.39 8.70
C LEU A 337 -11.57 -1.94 9.27
N SER A 338 -12.11 -1.28 10.29
CA SER A 338 -13.44 -1.58 10.81
C SER A 338 -14.50 -1.36 9.72
N ALA A 339 -15.41 -2.33 9.57
CA ALA A 339 -16.48 -2.26 8.58
C ALA A 339 -17.49 -1.13 8.85
N ASP A 340 -17.77 -0.84 10.13
CA ASP A 340 -18.79 0.15 10.52
C ASP A 340 -18.22 1.57 10.58
N THR A 341 -16.97 1.71 11.01
CA THR A 341 -16.33 3.02 11.20
C THR A 341 -14.85 2.91 10.86
N PRO A 342 -14.49 2.98 9.56
CA PRO A 342 -13.12 2.72 9.09
C PRO A 342 -12.13 3.83 9.47
N CYS A 343 -12.63 5.05 9.71
CA CYS A 343 -11.85 6.16 10.25
C CYS A 343 -12.70 7.03 11.17
N ILE A 344 -12.03 7.83 12.01
CA ILE A 344 -12.68 8.72 12.99
C ILE A 344 -11.94 10.05 13.09
N ARG A 345 -12.69 11.15 13.26
CA ARG A 345 -12.14 12.48 13.52
C ARG A 345 -11.52 12.54 14.92
N LEU A 346 -10.34 13.14 15.02
CA LEU A 346 -9.65 13.35 16.29
C LEU A 346 -10.16 14.61 16.99
N ILE A 347 -10.34 14.50 18.30
CA ILE A 347 -10.79 15.57 19.19
C ILE A 347 -9.71 15.78 20.25
N PHE A 348 -8.88 16.79 20.03
CA PHE A 348 -7.86 17.24 20.99
C PHE A 348 -8.47 18.24 21.98
N GLN A 349 -7.97 18.24 23.21
CA GLN A 349 -8.24 19.33 24.14
C GLN A 349 -7.21 20.44 23.94
N SER A 350 -7.69 21.67 23.82
CA SER A 350 -6.85 22.85 23.85
C SER A 350 -6.42 23.17 25.29
N PRO A 351 -5.33 23.93 25.48
CA PRO A 351 -5.05 24.55 26.78
C PRO A 351 -6.27 25.31 27.30
N LEU A 352 -6.53 25.21 28.60
CA LEU A 352 -7.46 26.13 29.26
C LEU A 352 -6.74 27.48 29.34
N ASP A 353 -7.37 28.53 28.80
CA ASP A 353 -6.87 29.91 28.86
C ASP A 353 -6.74 30.44 30.30
#